data_AF-A0A0Q9PIY5-F1
#
_entry.id   AF-A0A0Q9PIY5-F1
#
_cell.length_a   1.000
_cell.length_b   1.000
_cell.length_c   1.000
_cell.angle_alpha   90.00
_cell.angle_beta   90.00
_cell.angle_gamma   90.00
#
_symmetry.space_group_name_H-M   'P 1'
#
loop_
_entity.id
_entity.type
_entity.pdbx_description
1 polymer ?
#
loop_
_entity_poly.entity_id
_entity_poly.type
_entity_poly.pdbx_seq_one_letter_code
_entity_poly.pdbx_strand_id
1 'polypeptide(L)'
;MSGRAQKYERRSRVLYALLFEAGQVYIGQTTDAKRREKEHRRAWAAPFRFAQLEEMTGTQREAEDHEYAWRHRAASAGYVVVAKSWAGATFVVTDTRNRMDEARWAIVRRLRWPRELRMRRPWAWFWNWIAWQGGAVAGVVMGLRVVW
;
A
#
# COMPACT_ATOMS: atom_id res chain seq x y z
N MET A 1 -28.26 -1.34 5.46
CA MET A 1 -27.66 -1.44 6.81
C MET A 1 -26.40 -0.59 6.84
N SER A 2 -26.37 0.41 7.71
CA SER A 2 -25.52 1.61 7.63
C SER A 2 -24.04 1.32 7.94
N GLY A 3 -23.12 1.87 7.15
CA GLY A 3 -21.66 1.67 7.25
C GLY A 3 -21.00 2.11 8.56
N ARG A 4 -21.75 2.66 9.51
CA ARG A 4 -21.26 3.10 10.82
C ARG A 4 -20.97 1.93 11.77
N ALA A 5 -21.69 0.80 11.63
CA ALA A 5 -21.46 -0.40 12.44
C ALA A 5 -20.15 -1.14 12.07
N GLN A 6 -19.79 -1.16 10.77
CA GLN A 6 -18.58 -1.84 10.29
C GLN A 6 -17.27 -1.27 10.84
N LYS A 7 -17.25 0.01 11.20
CA LYS A 7 -16.04 0.70 11.65
C LYS A 7 -15.56 0.21 13.03
N TYR A 8 -16.51 -0.14 13.91
CA TYR A 8 -16.22 -0.51 15.31
C TYR A 8 -16.42 -1.99 15.59
N GLU A 9 -16.98 -2.75 14.66
CA GLU A 9 -17.15 -4.19 14.83
C GLU A 9 -15.82 -4.92 14.61
N ARG A 10 -15.46 -5.76 15.60
CA ARG A 10 -14.30 -6.64 15.52
C ARG A 10 -14.64 -7.80 14.59
N ARG A 11 -13.85 -7.98 13.54
CA ARG A 11 -14.01 -9.06 12.56
C ARG A 11 -12.65 -9.63 12.19
N SER A 12 -12.61 -10.86 11.70
CA SER A 12 -11.42 -11.35 11.00
C SER A 12 -11.22 -10.49 9.73
N ARG A 13 -9.99 -10.01 9.57
CA ARG A 13 -9.54 -9.15 8.48
C ARG A 13 -8.23 -9.70 7.96
N VAL A 14 -8.16 -9.80 6.65
CA VAL A 14 -6.96 -10.17 5.93
C VAL A 14 -6.27 -8.90 5.45
N LEU A 15 -5.01 -8.74 5.83
CA LEU A 15 -4.10 -7.76 5.28
C LEU A 15 -3.42 -8.39 4.06
N TYR A 16 -3.39 -7.66 2.94
CA TYR A 16 -2.90 -8.18 1.68
C TYR A 16 -2.06 -7.15 0.92
N ALA A 17 -1.20 -7.66 0.05
CA ALA A 17 -0.43 -6.91 -0.94
C ALA A 17 -0.89 -7.26 -2.35
N LEU A 18 -0.98 -6.26 -3.22
CA LEU A 18 -0.96 -6.44 -4.67
C LEU A 18 0.43 -6.07 -5.16
N LEU A 19 1.18 -7.06 -5.64
CA LEU A 19 2.55 -6.90 -6.10
C LEU A 19 2.53 -6.75 -7.62
N PHE A 20 2.95 -5.59 -8.12
CA PHE A 20 3.03 -5.31 -9.55
C PHE A 20 4.44 -5.63 -10.07
N GLU A 21 4.54 -5.97 -11.35
CA GLU A 21 5.82 -6.39 -11.96
C GLU A 21 6.90 -5.31 -11.92
N ALA A 22 6.50 -4.03 -12.03
CA ALA A 22 7.40 -2.89 -12.03
C ALA A 22 7.80 -2.41 -10.62
N GLY A 23 7.50 -3.19 -9.58
CA GLY A 23 7.93 -2.92 -8.20
C GLY A 23 7.03 -1.96 -7.42
N GLN A 24 5.83 -1.63 -7.95
CA GLN A 24 4.79 -1.02 -7.14
C GLN A 24 4.13 -2.06 -6.23
N VAL A 25 3.61 -1.59 -5.10
CA VAL A 25 2.82 -2.40 -4.20
C VAL A 25 1.62 -1.61 -3.70
N TYR A 26 0.44 -2.22 -3.74
CA TYR A 26 -0.73 -1.75 -3.02
C TYR A 26 -0.89 -2.59 -1.75
N ILE A 27 -1.12 -1.95 -0.61
CA ILE A 27 -1.42 -2.62 0.66
C ILE A 27 -2.83 -2.24 1.08
N GLY A 28 -3.64 -3.25 1.41
CA GLY A 28 -5.01 -3.07 1.85
C GLY A 28 -5.46 -4.10 2.89
N GLN A 29 -6.63 -3.87 3.47
CA GLN A 29 -7.34 -4.82 4.33
C GLN A 29 -8.73 -5.17 3.77
N THR A 30 -9.21 -6.37 4.07
CA THR A 30 -10.56 -6.84 3.71
C THR A 30 -11.06 -7.91 4.67
N THR A 31 -12.38 -8.06 4.80
CA THR A 31 -12.99 -9.21 5.49
C THR A 31 -13.25 -10.40 4.57
N ASP A 32 -13.11 -10.21 3.25
CA ASP A 32 -13.28 -11.25 2.23
C ASP A 32 -12.20 -11.08 1.14
N ALA A 33 -11.17 -11.93 1.20
CA ALA A 33 -10.03 -11.87 0.29
C ALA A 33 -10.40 -12.24 -1.15
N LYS A 34 -11.24 -13.28 -1.34
CA LYS A 34 -11.62 -13.77 -2.67
C LYS A 34 -12.44 -12.74 -3.43
N ARG A 35 -13.44 -12.13 -2.78
CA ARG A 35 -14.23 -11.07 -3.38
C ARG A 35 -13.37 -9.86 -3.71
N ARG A 36 -12.48 -9.46 -2.78
CA ARG A 36 -11.64 -8.28 -2.96
C ARG A 36 -10.59 -8.45 -4.05
N GLU A 37 -10.02 -9.64 -4.21
CA GLU A 37 -9.14 -9.94 -5.33
C GLU A 37 -9.88 -9.75 -6.66
N LYS A 38 -11.09 -10.33 -6.80
CA LYS A 38 -11.90 -10.19 -8.02
C LYS A 38 -12.23 -8.72 -8.35
N GLU A 39 -12.55 -7.92 -7.34
CA GLU A 39 -12.75 -6.47 -7.51
C GLU A 39 -11.48 -5.78 -8.02
N HIS A 40 -10.32 -6.10 -7.45
CA HIS A 40 -9.06 -5.53 -7.91
C HIS A 40 -8.68 -5.97 -9.32
N ARG A 41 -8.93 -7.22 -9.70
CA ARG A 41 -8.71 -7.71 -11.07
C ARG A 41 -9.51 -6.92 -12.12
N ARG A 42 -10.70 -6.45 -11.75
CA ARG A 42 -11.54 -5.60 -12.61
C ARG A 42 -11.12 -4.13 -12.58
N ALA A 43 -10.55 -3.69 -11.46
CA ALA A 43 -10.21 -2.30 -11.23
C ALA A 43 -8.81 -1.92 -11.77
N TRP A 44 -7.85 -2.82 -11.71
CA TRP A 44 -6.47 -2.56 -12.12
C TRP A 44 -6.22 -3.15 -13.50
N ALA A 45 -5.78 -2.31 -14.45
CA ALA A 45 -5.39 -2.77 -15.78
C ALA A 45 -4.04 -3.52 -15.75
N ALA A 46 -3.12 -3.11 -14.86
CA ALA A 46 -1.83 -3.75 -14.72
C ALA A 46 -1.96 -5.13 -14.02
N PRO A 47 -1.25 -6.16 -14.51
CA PRO A 47 -1.21 -7.45 -13.84
C PRO A 47 -0.55 -7.32 -12.47
N PHE A 48 -1.06 -8.08 -11.51
CA PHE A 48 -0.53 -8.14 -10.15
C PHE A 48 -0.60 -9.56 -9.58
N ARG A 49 0.23 -9.84 -8.58
CA ARG A 49 0.08 -10.99 -7.70
C ARG A 49 -0.62 -10.55 -6.40
N PHE A 50 -1.73 -11.20 -6.07
CA PHE A 50 -2.39 -11.04 -4.78
C PHE A 50 -1.67 -11.90 -3.75
N ALA A 51 -1.20 -11.31 -2.66
CA ALA A 51 -0.49 -12.00 -1.59
C ALA A 51 -1.09 -11.62 -0.24
N GLN A 52 -1.49 -12.61 0.55
CA GLN A 52 -1.85 -12.39 1.94
C GLN A 52 -0.59 -12.13 2.77
N LEU A 53 -0.65 -11.13 3.66
CA LEU A 53 0.46 -10.74 4.54
C LEU A 53 0.23 -11.19 5.97
N GLU A 54 -0.99 -10.96 6.47
CA GLU A 54 -1.37 -11.19 7.86
C GLU A 54 -2.89 -11.39 7.93
N GLU A 55 -3.34 -12.15 8.92
CA GLU A 55 -4.74 -12.18 9.33
C GLU A 55 -4.82 -11.67 10.77
N MET A 56 -5.79 -10.81 11.04
CA MET A 56 -6.01 -10.26 12.37
C MET A 56 -7.50 -10.17 12.68
N THR A 57 -7.85 -10.25 13.96
CA THR A 57 -9.21 -9.97 14.44
C THR A 57 -9.26 -8.61 15.11
N GLY A 58 -9.94 -7.65 14.50
CA GLY A 58 -9.99 -6.28 14.99
C GLY A 58 -11.00 -5.39 14.30
N THR A 59 -11.10 -4.17 14.80
CA THR A 59 -11.84 -3.06 14.21
C THR A 59 -11.18 -2.61 12.91
N GLN A 60 -11.90 -1.81 12.12
CA GLN A 60 -11.33 -1.24 10.91
C GLN A 60 -10.12 -0.34 11.22
N ARG A 61 -10.20 0.43 12.31
CA ARG A 61 -9.12 1.33 12.73
C ARG A 61 -7.83 0.57 13.07
N GLU A 62 -7.94 -0.50 13.85
CA GLU A 62 -6.78 -1.34 14.17
C GLU A 62 -6.17 -1.96 12.89
N ALA A 63 -7.00 -2.39 11.95
CA ALA A 63 -6.53 -2.90 10.66
C ALA A 63 -5.86 -1.82 9.79
N GLU A 64 -6.36 -0.58 9.84
CA GLU A 64 -5.70 0.56 9.18
C GLU A 64 -4.30 0.82 9.77
N ASP A 65 -4.11 0.65 11.08
CA ASP A 65 -2.79 0.78 11.70
C ASP A 65 -1.81 -0.30 11.22
N HIS A 66 -2.27 -1.55 11.11
CA HIS A 66 -1.51 -2.63 10.49
C HIS A 66 -1.21 -2.35 9.01
N GLU A 67 -2.17 -1.78 8.26
CA GLU A 67 -2.00 -1.40 6.86
C GLU A 67 -0.87 -0.38 6.69
N TYR A 68 -0.83 0.68 7.51
CA TYR A 68 0.27 1.65 7.52
C TYR A 68 1.61 1.02 7.90
N ALA A 69 1.64 0.14 8.90
CA ALA A 69 2.85 -0.58 9.29
C ALA A 69 3.39 -1.46 8.14
N TRP A 70 2.51 -2.17 7.43
CA TRP A 70 2.87 -2.97 6.27
C TRP A 70 3.34 -2.12 5.08
N ARG A 71 2.73 -0.95 4.83
CA ARG A 71 3.22 0.02 3.83
C ARG A 71 4.64 0.46 4.12
N HIS A 72 4.94 0.81 5.38
CA HIS A 72 6.28 1.19 5.80
C HIS A 72 7.28 0.05 5.59
N ARG A 73 6.90 -1.19 5.93
CA ARG A 73 7.73 -2.38 5.70
C ARG A 73 7.95 -2.69 4.23
N ALA A 74 6.94 -2.50 3.38
CA ALA A 74 7.06 -2.67 1.94
C ALA A 74 8.03 -1.65 1.34
N ALA A 75 7.90 -0.38 1.72
CA ALA A 75 8.83 0.69 1.32
C ALA A 75 10.26 0.38 1.77
N SER A 76 10.44 -0.10 3.01
CA SER A 76 11.74 -0.54 3.54
C SER A 76 12.31 -1.76 2.79
N ALA A 77 11.45 -2.55 2.15
CA ALA A 77 11.84 -3.68 1.30
C ALA A 77 12.09 -3.29 -0.16
N GLY A 78 12.05 -1.99 -0.50
CA GLY A 78 12.36 -1.45 -1.83
C GLY A 78 11.16 -1.30 -2.77
N TYR A 79 9.93 -1.49 -2.27
CA TYR A 79 8.73 -1.30 -3.07
C TYR A 79 8.27 0.16 -3.11
N VAL A 80 7.65 0.56 -4.23
CA VAL A 80 6.92 1.83 -4.33
C VAL A 80 5.48 1.61 -3.89
N VAL A 81 5.12 2.13 -2.72
CA VAL A 81 3.74 2.02 -2.22
C VAL A 81 2.82 2.91 -3.06
N VAL A 82 1.76 2.32 -3.61
CA VAL A 82 0.76 3.02 -4.42
C VAL A 82 -0.64 2.89 -3.82
N ALA A 83 -1.49 3.87 -4.12
CA ALA A 83 -2.91 3.85 -3.83
C ALA A 83 -3.69 4.16 -5.10
N LYS A 84 -4.95 3.72 -5.13
CA LYS A 84 -5.87 4.01 -6.22
C LYS A 84 -6.84 5.10 -5.79
N SER A 85 -6.94 6.15 -6.59
CA SER A 85 -7.94 7.21 -6.40
C SER A 85 -9.32 6.75 -6.89
N TRP A 86 -10.35 7.44 -6.43
CA TRP A 86 -11.73 7.25 -6.86
C TRP A 86 -11.92 7.48 -8.37
N ALA A 87 -11.06 8.30 -8.99
CA ALA A 87 -11.05 8.57 -10.43
C ALA A 87 -10.28 7.52 -11.26
N GLY A 88 -9.87 6.41 -10.65
CA GLY A 88 -9.14 5.35 -11.35
C GLY A 88 -7.63 5.56 -11.44
N ALA A 89 -7.13 6.77 -11.18
CA ALA A 89 -5.72 7.10 -11.23
C ALA A 89 -4.94 6.46 -10.07
N THR A 90 -3.75 5.93 -10.39
CA THR A 90 -2.80 5.39 -9.41
C THR A 90 -1.86 6.51 -8.97
N PHE A 91 -1.72 6.73 -7.67
CA PHE A 91 -0.76 7.69 -7.14
C PHE A 91 0.20 7.02 -6.17
N VAL A 92 1.44 7.52 -6.15
CA VAL A 92 2.46 7.07 -5.21
C VAL A 92 2.11 7.60 -3.83
N VAL A 93 2.08 6.72 -2.84
CA VAL A 93 1.96 7.10 -1.44
C VAL A 93 3.35 7.51 -0.97
N THR A 94 3.67 8.78 -1.15
CA THR A 94 4.97 9.36 -0.79
C THR A 94 5.19 9.43 0.71
N ASP A 95 4.11 9.41 1.50
CA ASP A 95 4.17 9.73 2.93
C ASP A 95 3.79 8.55 3.84
N THR A 96 4.49 7.44 3.69
CA THR A 96 4.34 6.31 4.63
C THR A 96 4.98 6.59 5.99
N ARG A 97 5.85 7.60 6.12
CA ARG A 97 6.57 7.94 7.36
C ARG A 97 5.84 8.96 8.24
N ASN A 98 5.25 10.03 7.71
CA ASN A 98 4.59 11.04 8.55
C ASN A 98 3.24 10.55 9.08
N ARG A 99 2.74 9.42 8.58
CA ARG A 99 1.58 8.71 9.13
C ARG A 99 1.98 7.65 10.17
N MET A 100 3.23 7.59 10.64
CA MET A 100 3.62 6.64 11.69
C MET A 100 3.42 7.25 13.07
N ASP A 101 2.71 6.54 13.95
CA ASP A 101 2.62 6.83 15.37
C ASP A 101 3.26 5.69 16.18
N GLU A 102 3.29 5.83 17.51
CA GLU A 102 3.92 4.84 18.39
C GLU A 102 3.31 3.44 18.26
N ALA A 103 1.98 3.35 18.10
CA ALA A 103 1.27 2.10 17.91
C ALA A 103 1.69 1.41 16.61
N ARG A 104 1.74 2.16 15.50
CA ARG A 104 2.20 1.66 14.20
C ARG A 104 3.66 1.24 14.25
N TRP A 105 4.52 1.97 14.97
CA TRP A 105 5.92 1.58 15.18
C TRP A 105 6.04 0.28 15.98
N ALA A 106 5.22 0.09 17.01
CA ALA A 106 5.18 -1.15 17.76
C ALA A 106 4.81 -2.35 16.88
N ILE A 107 3.86 -2.18 15.96
CA ILE A 107 3.50 -3.20 14.96
C ILE A 107 4.68 -3.44 14.00
N VAL A 108 5.24 -2.38 13.39
CA VAL A 108 6.37 -2.48 12.44
C VAL A 108 7.51 -3.32 13.00
N ARG A 109 7.88 -3.12 14.27
CA ARG A 109 8.97 -3.86 14.93
C ARG A 109 8.77 -5.39 14.92
N ARG A 110 7.52 -5.85 14.90
CA ARG A 110 7.16 -7.28 14.87
C ARG A 110 7.04 -7.82 13.44
N LEU A 111 6.76 -6.94 12.48
CA LEU A 111 6.59 -7.32 11.08
C LEU A 111 7.93 -7.60 10.39
N ARG A 112 7.91 -8.60 9.50
CA ARG A 112 8.99 -8.90 8.55
C ARG A 112 8.40 -9.04 7.17
N TRP A 113 9.00 -8.38 6.18
CA TRP A 113 8.58 -8.57 4.79
C TRP A 113 8.89 -10.01 4.36
N PRO A 114 7.91 -10.80 3.89
CA PRO A 114 8.15 -12.20 3.56
C PRO A 114 9.15 -12.33 2.41
N ARG A 115 10.05 -13.33 2.50
CA ARG A 115 11.18 -13.47 1.57
C ARG A 115 10.72 -13.84 0.16
N GLU A 116 9.68 -14.65 0.07
CA GLU A 116 8.96 -15.06 -1.14
C GLU A 116 8.22 -13.90 -1.82
N LEU A 117 8.02 -12.79 -1.11
CA LEU A 117 7.47 -11.55 -1.64
C LEU A 117 8.56 -10.53 -1.94
N ARG A 118 9.86 -10.89 -1.94
CA ARG A 118 10.91 -9.95 -2.35
C ARG A 118 10.87 -9.69 -3.85
N MET A 119 11.17 -8.45 -4.20
CA MET A 119 11.23 -8.02 -5.60
C MET A 119 12.34 -8.79 -6.31
N ARG A 120 12.00 -9.46 -7.42
CA ARG A 120 12.99 -10.21 -8.22
C ARG A 120 13.92 -9.29 -9.00
N ARG A 121 13.51 -8.03 -9.25
CA ARG A 121 14.29 -7.02 -9.99
C ARG A 121 14.20 -5.66 -9.28
N PRO A 122 15.32 -5.07 -8.83
CA PRO A 122 15.32 -3.74 -8.22
C PRO A 122 15.16 -2.62 -9.27
N TRP A 123 14.29 -1.65 -8.94
CA TRP A 123 14.39 -0.19 -9.10
C TRP A 123 14.68 0.47 -10.47
N ALA A 124 15.19 -0.22 -11.49
CA ALA A 124 15.65 0.42 -12.73
C ALA A 124 14.52 0.86 -13.67
N TRP A 125 13.34 0.23 -13.61
CA TRP A 125 12.25 0.49 -14.58
C TRP A 125 11.23 1.55 -14.12
N PHE A 126 11.16 1.84 -12.81
CA PHE A 126 10.21 2.81 -12.27
C PHE A 126 10.54 4.26 -12.67
N TRP A 127 11.82 4.64 -12.70
CA TRP A 127 12.24 5.95 -13.25
C TRP A 127 11.95 6.07 -14.74
N ASN A 128 12.13 5.00 -15.51
CA ASN A 128 11.73 4.99 -16.91
C ASN A 128 10.21 5.15 -17.07
N TRP A 129 9.40 4.52 -16.22
CA TRP A 129 7.94 4.66 -16.25
C TRP A 129 7.46 6.06 -15.84
N ILE A 130 8.07 6.69 -14.82
CA ILE A 130 7.82 8.11 -14.50
C ILE A 130 8.23 9.01 -15.67
N ALA A 131 9.39 8.76 -16.29
CA ALA A 131 9.85 9.55 -17.44
C ALA A 131 8.93 9.37 -18.67
N TRP A 132 8.39 8.18 -18.89
CA TRP A 132 7.49 7.88 -20.01
C TRP A 132 6.07 8.47 -19.83
N GLN A 133 5.57 8.52 -18.59
CA GLN A 133 4.35 9.27 -18.27
C GLN A 133 4.60 10.79 -18.12
N GLY A 134 5.88 11.17 -17.96
CA GLY A 134 6.38 12.51 -17.66
C GLY A 134 6.79 13.34 -18.85
N GLY A 135 6.31 13.04 -20.07
CA GLY A 135 6.39 13.97 -21.20
C GLY A 135 5.72 15.34 -20.96
N ALA A 136 5.09 15.55 -19.80
CA ALA A 136 4.47 16.81 -19.41
C ALA A 136 4.75 17.31 -17.97
N VAL A 137 5.64 16.69 -17.18
CA VAL A 137 5.99 17.24 -15.84
C VAL A 137 7.48 17.07 -15.52
N ALA A 138 8.32 17.57 -16.42
CA ALA A 138 9.65 18.05 -16.03
C ALA A 138 9.45 19.41 -15.33
N GLY A 139 9.07 19.41 -14.05
CA GLY A 139 8.93 20.68 -13.33
C GLY A 139 8.22 20.65 -11.99
N VAL A 140 8.60 19.77 -11.06
CA VAL A 140 8.56 20.11 -9.62
C VAL A 140 9.70 19.35 -8.90
N VAL A 141 10.93 19.76 -9.17
CA VAL A 141 12.04 19.58 -8.22
C VAL A 141 12.56 20.98 -7.96
N MET A 142 12.11 21.59 -6.86
CA MET A 142 12.77 22.61 -6.03
C MET A 142 11.70 23.43 -5.31
N GLY A 143 11.84 23.55 -3.99
CA GLY A 143 10.99 24.44 -3.21
C GLY A 143 11.10 24.19 -1.72
N LEU A 144 12.25 24.54 -1.13
CA LEU A 144 12.37 24.84 0.29
C LEU A 144 11.14 25.60 0.81
N ARG A 145 10.65 25.22 1.99
CA ARG A 145 10.53 26.16 3.13
C ARG A 145 10.37 25.39 4.43
N VAL A 146 11.47 25.35 5.17
CA VAL A 146 11.48 25.28 6.64
C VAL A 146 10.75 26.52 7.14
N VAL A 147 9.73 26.34 7.97
CA VAL A 147 9.25 27.38 8.90
C VAL A 147 8.92 26.68 10.21
N TRP A 148 9.44 27.29 11.28
CA TRP A 148 9.49 26.88 12.68
C TRP A 148 8.16 26.41 13.27
#